data_AF-A0A7J4IED1-F1
#
_entry.id   AF-A0A7J4IED1-F1
#
_cell.length_a   1.000
_cell.length_b   1.000
_cell.length_c   1.000
_cell.angle_alpha   90.00
_cell.angle_beta   90.00
_cell.angle_gamma   90.00
#
_symmetry.space_group_name_H-M   'P 1'
#
loop_
_entity.id
_entity.type
_entity.pdbx_description
1 polymer ?
#
loop_
_entity_poly.entity_id
_entity_poly.type
_entity_poly.pdbx_seq_one_letter_code
_entity_poly.pdbx_strand_id
1 'polypeptide(L)'
;MREVAGGEQPAVVFERAIERIRNAGQYRSVRYRPGDDLTPEVLADDPSVVAIVVGVNERQHGLLVVETAPSRPPDEAERVLLEECADDLALALHLERLEQERRQTLVRILESEERFRQVFHQTNDAILLYGVDPDGGDHRCLEANDQACRWLGYSQDDLQQYSPADLIAPHEAGELPPWDRPEPGPFRFDACIRRRDGPTTAVVSLQRFNLLGREVMLIVARDVAEERQREKEQVESLRQIHQNMEQFQILNDQIRNPVQVIIGLADLQGGDVGDRIIRQAHEIDEIVRQLDIGWLESAKVSAYLRRYGNRT
;
A
#
# COMPACT_ATOMS: atom_id res chain seq x y z
N MET A 1 12.11 47.20 17.56
CA MET A 1 13.19 46.20 17.90
C MET A 1 13.12 45.54 19.29
N ARG A 2 12.63 46.17 20.37
CA ARG A 2 12.75 45.60 21.75
C ARG A 2 11.56 44.77 22.25
N GLU A 3 10.37 44.89 21.69
CA GLU A 3 9.15 44.36 22.37
C GLU A 3 8.77 42.93 21.97
N VAL A 4 9.00 42.51 20.72
CA VAL A 4 8.75 41.12 20.30
C VAL A 4 9.72 40.13 20.97
N ALA A 5 10.91 40.59 21.37
CA ALA A 5 11.83 39.81 22.19
C ALA A 5 11.30 39.52 23.61
N GLY A 6 10.20 40.17 24.03
CA GLY A 6 9.52 39.99 25.32
C GLY A 6 8.45 38.90 25.35
N GLY A 7 8.18 38.20 24.24
CA GLY A 7 7.22 37.07 24.19
C GLY A 7 5.76 37.47 23.97
N GLU A 8 5.48 38.70 23.53
CA GLU A 8 4.13 39.11 23.12
C GLU A 8 3.69 38.42 21.81
N GLN A 9 2.40 38.12 21.68
CA GLN A 9 1.86 37.48 20.47
C GLN A 9 1.96 38.43 19.25
N PRO A 10 2.36 37.93 18.06
CA PRO A 10 2.47 38.74 16.84
C PRO A 10 1.23 39.58 16.52
N ALA A 11 0.04 39.05 16.74
CA ALA A 11 -1.22 39.76 16.51
C ALA A 11 -1.37 41.03 17.38
N VAL A 12 -0.91 40.98 18.63
CA VAL A 12 -0.97 42.12 19.56
C VAL A 12 0.01 43.22 19.14
N VAL A 13 1.19 42.83 18.67
CA VAL A 13 2.20 43.76 18.14
C VAL A 13 1.70 44.42 16.86
N PHE A 14 1.04 43.65 16.00
CA PHE A 14 0.42 44.16 14.77
C PHE A 14 -0.66 45.21 15.07
N GLU A 15 -1.61 44.91 15.96
CA GLU A 15 -2.68 45.83 16.34
C GLU A 15 -2.12 47.11 16.98
N ARG A 16 -1.16 46.97 17.90
CA ARG A 16 -0.53 48.10 18.59
C ARG A 16 0.24 49.00 17.63
N ALA A 17 0.96 48.44 16.66
CA ALA A 17 1.68 49.23 15.65
C ALA A 17 0.70 50.04 14.79
N ILE A 18 -0.42 49.43 14.34
CA ILE A 18 -1.45 50.14 13.58
C ILE A 18 -2.13 51.24 14.41
N GLU A 19 -2.41 50.99 15.69
CA GLU A 19 -2.96 52.00 16.60
C GLU A 19 -1.99 53.15 16.87
N ARG A 20 -0.70 52.86 17.08
CA ARG A 20 0.36 53.88 17.22
C ARG A 20 0.40 54.81 16.01
N ILE A 21 0.33 54.24 14.80
CA ILE A 21 0.25 55.03 13.56
C ILE A 21 -1.01 55.90 13.56
N ARG A 22 -2.19 55.34 13.81
CA ARG A 22 -3.44 56.11 13.80
C ARG A 22 -3.49 57.25 14.82
N ASN A 23 -2.83 57.08 15.97
CA ASN A 23 -2.84 58.07 17.06
C ASN A 23 -1.79 59.17 16.90
N ALA A 24 -0.75 58.95 16.10
CA ALA A 24 0.38 59.87 15.99
C ALA A 24 0.17 61.00 14.96
N GLY A 25 -0.68 60.81 13.96
CA GLY A 25 -0.89 61.78 12.89
C GLY A 25 -2.33 61.88 12.43
N GLN A 26 -2.67 63.00 11.78
CA GLN A 26 -3.96 63.19 11.10
C GLN A 26 -3.90 62.59 9.69
N TYR A 27 -3.83 61.26 9.62
CA TYR A 27 -3.79 60.53 8.36
C TYR A 27 -5.18 60.37 7.77
N ARG A 28 -5.31 60.54 6.45
CA ARG A 28 -6.54 60.26 5.70
C ARG A 28 -6.80 58.76 5.60
N SER A 29 -5.75 57.97 5.41
CA SER A 29 -5.83 56.51 5.42
C SER A 29 -4.50 55.87 5.81
N VAL A 30 -4.59 54.69 6.43
CA VAL A 30 -3.46 53.82 6.76
C VAL A 30 -3.84 52.43 6.27
N ARG A 31 -3.10 51.90 5.30
CA ARG A 31 -3.38 50.62 4.66
C ARG A 31 -2.12 49.77 4.61
N TYR A 32 -2.21 48.55 5.12
CA TYR A 32 -1.20 47.53 4.92
C TYR A 32 -1.61 46.65 3.73
N ARG A 33 -0.71 46.49 2.76
CA ARG A 33 -0.86 45.58 1.62
C ARG A 33 0.08 44.39 1.81
N PRO A 34 -0.43 43.18 2.10
CA PRO A 34 0.41 41.99 2.16
C PRO A 34 0.92 41.63 0.76
N GLY A 35 2.14 41.13 0.68
CA GLY A 35 2.73 40.68 -0.56
C GLY A 35 4.25 40.63 -0.51
N ASP A 36 4.81 39.70 -1.28
CA ASP A 36 6.25 39.61 -1.54
C ASP A 36 6.53 40.48 -2.80
N ASP A 37 7.67 41.17 -2.87
CA ASP A 37 8.12 42.00 -4.01
C ASP A 37 7.22 43.19 -4.42
N LEU A 38 6.68 43.95 -3.46
CA LEU A 38 5.94 45.19 -3.75
C LEU A 38 6.91 46.38 -3.88
N THR A 39 6.99 46.98 -5.06
CA THR A 39 7.78 48.20 -5.28
C THR A 39 7.04 49.45 -4.79
N PRO A 40 7.69 50.35 -4.03
CA PRO A 40 7.12 51.65 -3.64
C PRO A 40 6.87 52.58 -4.84
N GLU A 41 7.51 52.32 -5.99
CA GLU A 41 7.53 53.19 -7.18
C GLU A 41 6.13 53.48 -7.77
N VAL A 42 5.13 52.63 -7.52
CA VAL A 42 3.77 52.84 -8.06
C VAL A 42 3.00 53.96 -7.35
N LEU A 43 3.53 54.53 -6.26
CA LEU A 43 2.86 55.55 -5.43
C LEU A 43 3.67 56.86 -5.26
N ALA A 44 4.82 56.99 -5.92
CA ALA A 44 5.87 57.97 -5.55
C ALA A 44 5.69 59.42 -6.06
N ASP A 45 4.67 59.72 -6.86
CA ASP A 45 4.49 61.06 -7.46
C ASP A 45 3.59 62.01 -6.63
N ASP A 46 2.97 61.55 -5.53
CA ASP A 46 2.15 62.40 -4.65
C ASP A 46 2.82 62.58 -3.27
N PRO A 47 3.25 63.80 -2.89
CA PRO A 47 3.85 64.07 -1.58
C PRO A 47 2.88 63.83 -0.41
N SER A 48 1.60 63.62 -0.70
CA SER A 48 0.56 63.25 0.25
C SER A 48 0.58 61.75 0.60
N VAL A 49 1.35 60.92 -0.11
CA VAL A 49 1.40 59.45 0.07
C VAL A 49 2.79 59.01 0.50
N VAL A 50 2.86 58.26 1.60
CA VAL A 50 4.09 57.62 2.08
C VAL A 50 3.92 56.10 2.00
N ALA A 51 4.86 55.44 1.34
CA ALA A 51 4.90 54.00 1.20
C ALA A 51 6.19 53.44 1.82
N ILE A 52 6.05 52.58 2.84
CA ILE A 52 7.17 51.96 3.55
C ILE A 52 7.13 50.46 3.34
N VAL A 53 8.26 49.89 2.94
CA VAL A 53 8.42 48.44 2.82
C VAL A 53 8.43 47.83 4.20
N VAL A 54 7.55 46.87 4.44
CA VAL A 54 7.49 46.08 5.66
C VAL A 54 8.29 44.81 5.41
N GLY A 55 9.55 44.75 5.84
CA GLY A 55 10.46 43.63 5.55
C GLY A 55 11.54 43.40 6.61
N VAL A 56 12.00 42.15 6.73
CA VAL A 56 13.06 41.70 7.65
C VAL A 56 13.99 40.73 6.93
N ASN A 57 15.31 40.84 7.14
CA ASN A 57 16.33 39.94 6.59
C ASN A 57 16.18 39.68 5.07
N GLU A 58 16.18 40.75 4.28
CA GLU A 58 16.04 40.75 2.80
C GLU A 58 14.67 40.26 2.29
N ARG A 59 13.74 39.94 3.18
CA ARG A 59 12.42 39.44 2.82
C ARG A 59 11.34 40.48 3.08
N GLN A 60 10.58 40.80 2.04
CA GLN A 60 9.43 41.68 2.13
C GLN A 60 8.19 40.90 2.55
N HIS A 61 7.47 41.43 3.53
CA HIS A 61 6.18 40.90 4.00
C HIS A 61 5.00 41.76 3.50
N GLY A 62 5.25 43.00 3.10
CA GLY A 62 4.23 43.84 2.47
C GLY A 62 4.66 45.30 2.31
N LEU A 63 3.65 46.16 2.15
CA LEU A 63 3.80 47.60 2.00
C LEU A 63 2.82 48.33 2.94
N LEU A 64 3.35 49.18 3.80
CA LEU A 64 2.56 50.11 4.61
C LEU A 64 2.38 51.42 3.82
N VAL A 65 1.14 51.73 3.47
CA VAL A 65 0.78 52.93 2.73
C VAL A 65 0.00 53.87 3.65
N VAL A 66 0.50 55.07 3.81
CA VAL A 66 -0.10 56.13 4.63
C VAL A 66 -0.40 57.33 3.74
N GLU A 67 -1.66 57.77 3.76
CA GLU A 67 -2.12 58.94 3.02
C GLU A 67 -2.36 60.09 3.99
N THR A 68 -1.83 61.26 3.65
CA THR A 68 -1.90 62.51 4.41
C THR A 68 -2.66 63.56 3.61
N ALA A 69 -2.97 64.71 4.21
CA ALA A 69 -3.51 65.83 3.44
C ALA A 69 -2.37 66.51 2.66
N PRO A 70 -2.58 66.94 1.39
CA PRO A 70 -1.54 67.63 0.61
C PRO A 70 -0.98 68.88 1.29
N SER A 71 -1.78 69.50 2.16
CA SER A 71 -1.42 70.68 2.95
C SER A 71 -0.59 70.39 4.20
N ARG A 72 -0.38 69.11 4.55
CA ARG A 72 0.37 68.65 5.74
C ARG A 72 1.01 67.30 5.44
N PRO A 73 2.16 67.27 4.73
CA PRO A 73 2.97 66.07 4.63
C PRO A 73 3.48 65.66 6.02
N PRO A 74 3.86 64.39 6.22
CA PRO A 74 4.34 63.91 7.50
C PRO A 74 5.70 64.53 7.84
N ASP A 75 5.82 64.98 9.08
CA ASP A 75 7.06 65.55 9.61
C ASP A 75 8.11 64.45 9.90
N GLU A 76 9.31 64.87 10.31
CA GLU A 76 10.41 63.93 10.57
C GLU A 76 10.09 62.96 11.72
N ALA A 77 9.36 63.41 12.75
CA ALA A 77 8.99 62.57 13.88
C ALA A 77 7.93 61.53 13.48
N GLU A 78 6.95 61.94 12.68
CA GLU A 78 5.94 61.07 12.08
C GLU A 78 6.60 60.03 11.15
N ARG A 79 7.60 60.42 10.33
CA ARG A 79 8.36 59.49 9.46
C ARG A 79 9.12 58.44 10.26
N VAL A 80 9.87 58.85 11.28
CA VAL A 80 10.60 57.92 12.17
C VAL A 80 9.63 56.94 12.83
N LEU A 81 8.47 57.42 13.30
CA LEU A 81 7.47 56.54 13.88
C LEU A 81 6.90 55.52 12.87
N LEU A 82 6.62 55.95 11.64
CA LEU A 82 6.12 55.07 10.60
C LEU A 82 7.13 53.95 10.26
N GLU A 83 8.43 54.28 10.23
CA GLU A 83 9.51 53.30 10.06
C GLU A 83 9.60 52.33 11.25
N GLU A 84 9.57 52.83 12.49
CA GLU A 84 9.55 51.96 13.69
C GLU A 84 8.36 51.00 13.69
N CYS A 85 7.18 51.50 13.32
CA CYS A 85 5.97 50.67 13.26
C CYS A 85 6.05 49.68 12.09
N ALA A 86 6.65 50.06 10.96
CA ALA A 86 6.89 49.14 9.85
C ALA A 86 7.85 48.00 10.24
N ASP A 87 8.90 48.28 11.01
CA ASP A 87 9.81 47.27 11.56
C ASP A 87 9.10 46.31 12.53
N ASP A 88 8.31 46.85 13.47
CA ASP A 88 7.56 46.05 14.44
C ASP A 88 6.49 45.17 13.73
N LEU A 89 5.82 45.72 12.70
CA LEU A 89 4.90 44.97 11.83
C LEU A 89 5.62 43.87 11.06
N ALA A 90 6.79 44.17 10.49
CA ALA A 90 7.56 43.21 9.70
C ALA A 90 8.01 42.02 10.56
N LEU A 91 8.45 42.28 11.79
CA LEU A 91 8.83 41.24 12.73
C LEU A 91 7.65 40.37 13.17
N ALA A 92 6.49 40.98 13.48
CA ALA A 92 5.28 40.25 13.84
C ALA A 92 4.85 39.29 12.72
N LEU A 93 4.74 39.80 11.48
CA LEU A 93 4.33 39.03 10.31
C LEU A 93 5.33 37.91 9.98
N HIS A 94 6.62 38.17 10.17
CA HIS A 94 7.67 37.17 9.98
C HIS A 94 7.52 35.98 10.93
N LEU A 95 7.32 36.26 12.23
CA LEU A 95 7.16 35.22 13.25
C LEU A 95 5.88 34.41 13.06
N GLU A 96 4.77 35.07 12.75
CA GLU A 96 3.50 34.40 12.49
C GLU A 96 3.64 33.43 11.30
N ARG A 97 4.29 33.87 10.22
CA ARG A 97 4.55 33.03 9.05
C ARG A 97 5.45 31.84 9.37
N LEU A 98 6.55 32.06 10.09
CA LEU A 98 7.44 30.97 10.54
C LEU A 98 6.70 29.95 11.41
N GLU A 99 5.86 30.41 12.32
CA GLU A 99 5.08 29.52 13.17
C GLU A 99 4.05 28.73 12.36
N GLN A 100 3.39 29.38 11.41
CA GLN A 100 2.46 28.72 10.48
C GLN A 100 3.17 27.67 9.62
N GLU A 101 4.32 28.01 9.03
CA GLU A 101 5.14 27.08 8.24
C GLU A 101 5.58 25.88 9.09
N ARG A 102 6.00 26.11 10.34
CA ARG A 102 6.34 25.05 11.29
C ARG A 102 5.14 24.15 11.59
N ARG A 103 3.98 24.72 11.91
CA ARG A 103 2.74 23.96 12.18
C ARG A 103 2.33 23.12 10.98
N GLN A 104 2.34 23.70 9.78
CA GLN A 104 2.01 22.98 8.55
C GLN A 104 2.97 21.83 8.28
N THR A 105 4.26 22.03 8.52
CA THR A 105 5.27 20.97 8.36
C THR A 105 5.04 19.83 9.35
N LEU A 106 4.76 20.15 10.62
CA LEU A 106 4.45 19.13 11.63
C LEU A 106 3.19 18.35 11.29
N VAL A 107 2.12 19.02 10.86
CA VAL A 107 0.87 18.36 10.44
C VAL A 107 1.14 17.42 9.26
N ARG A 108 1.89 17.86 8.25
CA ARG A 108 2.24 17.00 7.10
C ARG A 108 3.04 15.76 7.51
N ILE A 109 4.00 15.93 8.43
CA ILE A 109 4.79 14.80 8.96
C ILE A 109 3.87 13.82 9.67
N LEU A 110 3.02 14.28 10.59
CA LEU A 110 2.10 13.43 11.34
C LEU A 110 1.08 12.72 10.43
N GLU A 111 0.50 13.44 9.46
CA GLU A 111 -0.40 12.83 8.49
C GLU A 111 0.31 11.77 7.63
N SER A 112 1.55 12.02 7.23
CA SER A 112 2.33 11.05 6.46
C SER A 112 2.69 9.81 7.27
N GLU A 113 3.04 9.98 8.55
CA GLU A 113 3.33 8.90 9.47
C GLU A 113 2.08 8.03 9.71
N GLU A 114 0.93 8.66 9.98
CA GLU A 114 -0.32 7.95 10.24
C GLU A 114 -0.78 7.19 8.98
N ARG A 115 -0.65 7.79 7.79
CA ARG A 115 -0.94 7.10 6.52
C ARG A 115 -0.04 5.88 6.32
N PHE A 116 1.26 6.04 6.57
CA PHE A 116 2.21 4.92 6.49
C PHE A 116 1.83 3.82 7.48
N ARG A 117 1.57 4.17 8.74
CA ARG A 117 1.17 3.24 9.79
C ARG A 117 -0.10 2.46 9.41
N GLN A 118 -1.12 3.14 8.90
CA GLN A 118 -2.36 2.48 8.48
C GLN A 118 -2.12 1.47 7.34
N VAL A 119 -1.40 1.87 6.29
CA VAL A 119 -1.10 0.96 5.16
C VAL A 119 -0.24 -0.22 5.61
N PHE A 120 0.77 0.03 6.43
CA PHE A 120 1.69 -0.99 6.93
C PHE A 120 0.98 -2.03 7.79
N HIS A 121 0.16 -1.61 8.77
CA HIS A 121 -0.51 -2.50 9.72
C HIS A 121 -1.81 -3.15 9.20
N GLN A 122 -2.48 -2.57 8.21
CA GLN A 122 -3.75 -3.10 7.66
C GLN A 122 -3.57 -4.02 6.45
N THR A 123 -2.35 -4.22 5.96
CA THR A 123 -2.08 -5.14 4.85
C THR A 123 -2.29 -6.60 5.25
N ASN A 124 -2.84 -7.42 4.34
CA ASN A 124 -3.09 -8.86 4.56
C ASN A 124 -1.81 -9.71 4.54
N ASP A 125 -0.77 -9.23 3.86
CA ASP A 125 0.53 -9.89 3.84
C ASP A 125 1.30 -9.55 5.13
N ALA A 126 2.06 -10.53 5.64
CA ALA A 126 2.98 -10.32 6.75
C ALA A 126 4.20 -9.57 6.24
N ILE A 127 4.50 -8.42 6.85
CA ILE A 127 5.62 -7.56 6.46
C ILE A 127 6.59 -7.46 7.62
N LEU A 128 7.87 -7.76 7.36
CA LEU A 128 8.96 -7.62 8.32
C LEU A 128 10.11 -6.84 7.68
N LEU A 129 10.67 -5.91 8.44
CA LEU A 129 11.84 -5.14 8.08
C LEU A 129 13.00 -5.56 8.99
N TYR A 130 14.11 -5.96 8.39
CA TYR A 130 15.33 -6.37 9.09
C TYR A 130 16.47 -5.41 8.79
N GLY A 131 17.32 -5.16 9.79
CA GLY A 131 18.59 -4.49 9.59
C GLY A 131 19.60 -5.49 9.05
N VAL A 132 20.31 -5.11 7.99
CA VAL A 132 21.42 -5.91 7.45
C VAL A 132 22.70 -5.45 8.13
N ASP A 133 23.43 -6.41 8.71
CA ASP A 133 24.75 -6.15 9.29
C ASP A 133 25.82 -6.36 8.22
N PRO A 134 26.61 -5.32 7.86
CA PRO A 134 27.65 -5.43 6.84
C PRO A 134 28.80 -6.37 7.24
N ASP A 135 28.97 -6.69 8.53
CA ASP A 135 30.04 -7.56 9.02
C ASP A 135 29.60 -9.05 9.11
N GLY A 136 28.41 -9.39 8.61
CA GLY A 136 27.89 -10.76 8.59
C GLY A 136 27.29 -11.23 9.92
N GLY A 137 26.91 -10.28 10.79
CA GLY A 137 26.17 -10.56 12.03
C GLY A 137 24.70 -10.89 11.79
N ASP A 138 24.01 -11.33 12.85
CA ASP A 138 22.60 -11.71 12.79
C ASP A 138 21.71 -10.53 12.36
N HIS A 139 20.92 -10.74 11.31
CA HIS A 139 19.93 -9.77 10.87
C HIS A 139 18.85 -9.61 11.95
N ARG A 140 18.70 -8.40 12.49
CA ARG A 140 17.74 -8.11 13.55
C ARG A 140 16.46 -7.51 12.97
N CYS A 141 15.31 -8.01 13.41
CA CYS A 141 14.03 -7.40 13.05
C CYS A 141 13.98 -5.98 13.63
N LEU A 142 13.76 -4.99 12.78
CA LEU A 142 13.57 -3.59 13.14
C LEU A 142 12.09 -3.31 13.37
N GLU A 143 11.25 -3.81 12.48
CA GLU A 143 9.82 -3.51 12.47
C GLU A 143 9.06 -4.67 11.83
N ALA A 144 7.89 -5.00 12.36
CA ALA A 144 6.96 -5.92 11.74
C ALA A 144 5.55 -5.35 11.85
N ASN A 145 4.73 -5.58 10.83
CA ASN A 145 3.35 -5.14 10.87
C ASN A 145 2.50 -6.03 11.79
N ASP A 146 1.30 -5.54 12.16
CA ASP A 146 0.38 -6.30 13.02
C ASP A 146 0.03 -7.66 12.43
N GLN A 147 -0.05 -7.73 11.10
CA GLN A 147 -0.37 -8.96 10.40
C GLN A 147 0.75 -10.00 10.54
N ALA A 148 2.02 -9.62 10.46
CA ALA A 148 3.15 -10.50 10.74
C ALA A 148 3.12 -11.00 12.18
N CYS A 149 2.86 -10.13 13.15
CA CYS A 149 2.75 -10.53 14.56
C CYS A 149 1.61 -11.52 14.78
N ARG A 150 0.40 -11.23 14.27
CA ARG A 150 -0.77 -12.11 14.38
C ARG A 150 -0.55 -13.45 13.69
N TRP A 151 0.00 -13.43 12.49
CA TRP A 151 0.16 -14.63 11.67
C TRP A 151 1.30 -15.53 12.16
N LEU A 152 2.42 -14.96 12.60
CA LEU A 152 3.52 -15.74 13.18
C LEU A 152 3.26 -16.17 14.63
N GLY A 153 2.38 -15.45 15.33
CA GLY A 153 2.09 -15.67 16.75
C GLY A 153 3.16 -15.11 17.70
N TYR A 154 4.00 -14.19 17.24
CA TYR A 154 5.06 -13.54 18.01
C TYR A 154 4.74 -12.05 18.17
N SER A 155 5.12 -11.47 19.32
CA SER A 155 5.08 -10.02 19.48
C SER A 155 6.23 -9.35 18.73
N GLN A 156 6.15 -8.03 18.51
CA GLN A 156 7.25 -7.25 17.95
C GLN A 156 8.56 -7.42 18.74
N ASP A 157 8.47 -7.53 20.07
CA ASP A 157 9.63 -7.70 20.96
C ASP A 157 10.22 -9.12 20.89
N ASP A 158 9.37 -10.13 20.64
CA ASP A 158 9.84 -11.49 20.36
C ASP A 158 10.56 -11.54 19.01
N LEU A 159 9.98 -10.92 17.98
CA LEU A 159 10.53 -10.93 16.61
C LEU A 159 11.90 -10.25 16.53
N GLN A 160 12.19 -9.27 17.38
CA GLN A 160 13.52 -8.66 17.50
C GLN A 160 14.62 -9.64 17.93
N GLN A 161 14.26 -10.78 18.52
CA GLN A 161 15.21 -11.80 18.99
C GLN A 161 15.46 -12.90 17.94
N TYR A 162 14.69 -12.93 16.85
CA TYR A 162 14.82 -13.92 15.80
C TYR A 162 15.48 -13.32 14.58
N SER A 163 16.35 -14.10 13.94
CA SER A 163 16.83 -13.81 12.60
C SER A 163 15.81 -14.28 11.55
N PRO A 164 15.87 -13.79 10.30
CA PRO A 164 15.07 -14.34 9.21
C PRO A 164 15.28 -15.85 9.04
N ALA A 165 16.51 -16.34 9.26
CA ALA A 165 16.87 -17.75 9.15
C ALA A 165 16.17 -18.64 10.18
N ASP A 166 15.85 -18.08 11.36
CA ASP A 166 15.13 -18.79 12.41
C ASP A 166 13.65 -18.98 12.07
N LEU A 167 13.08 -18.10 11.25
CA LEU A 167 11.65 -18.08 10.95
C LEU A 167 11.33 -18.62 9.56
N ILE A 168 12.29 -18.56 8.63
CA ILE A 168 12.07 -18.81 7.20
C ILE A 168 13.06 -19.86 6.72
N ALA A 169 12.57 -21.06 6.47
CA ALA A 169 13.33 -22.12 5.80
C ALA A 169 12.90 -22.19 4.32
N PRO A 170 13.84 -22.18 3.35
CA PRO A 170 13.50 -22.50 1.96
C PRO A 170 12.80 -23.85 1.87
N HIS A 171 11.77 -23.97 1.02
CA HIS A 171 11.03 -25.22 0.87
C HIS A 171 11.87 -26.32 0.19
N GLU A 172 12.87 -25.95 -0.63
CA GLU A 172 13.76 -26.90 -1.32
C GLU A 172 15.20 -26.84 -0.76
N ALA A 173 15.77 -28.01 -0.47
CA ALA A 173 17.11 -28.13 0.11
C ALA A 173 18.20 -27.84 -0.93
N GLY A 174 19.12 -26.91 -0.65
CA GLY A 174 20.31 -26.64 -1.45
C GLY A 174 20.40 -25.26 -2.09
N GLU A 175 19.36 -24.42 -1.98
CA GLU A 175 19.45 -23.01 -2.38
C GLU A 175 20.19 -22.20 -1.30
N LEU A 176 21.09 -21.31 -1.73
CA LEU A 176 21.69 -20.31 -0.84
C LEU A 176 20.57 -19.54 -0.14
N PRO A 177 20.67 -19.33 1.18
CA PRO A 177 19.67 -18.55 1.88
C PRO A 177 19.56 -17.16 1.22
N PRO A 178 18.34 -16.68 0.95
CA PRO A 178 18.15 -15.53 0.08
C PRO A 178 18.67 -14.21 0.67
N TRP A 179 19.01 -14.20 1.96
CA TRP A 179 19.69 -13.08 2.62
C TRP A 179 21.18 -12.96 2.27
N ASP A 180 21.84 -14.07 1.91
CA ASP A 180 23.27 -14.13 1.54
C ASP A 180 23.51 -13.87 0.04
N ARG A 181 22.47 -13.48 -0.70
CA ARG A 181 22.60 -13.23 -2.14
C ARG A 181 23.40 -11.95 -2.42
N PRO A 182 24.38 -12.02 -3.34
CA PRO A 182 25.20 -10.87 -3.71
C PRO A 182 24.48 -9.89 -4.65
N GLU A 183 23.43 -10.34 -5.33
CA GLU A 183 22.72 -9.51 -6.31
C GLU A 183 21.59 -8.68 -5.66
N PRO A 184 21.58 -7.35 -5.82
CA PRO A 184 20.48 -6.51 -5.37
C PRO A 184 19.26 -6.69 -6.29
N GLY A 185 18.12 -7.11 -5.72
CA GLY A 185 16.86 -7.20 -6.45
C GLY A 185 15.76 -7.94 -5.66
N PRO A 186 14.48 -7.77 -6.03
CA PRO A 186 13.40 -8.53 -5.41
C PRO A 186 13.54 -10.01 -5.78
N PHE A 187 13.63 -10.86 -4.77
CA PHE A 187 13.64 -12.31 -4.94
C PHE A 187 12.40 -12.93 -4.33
N ARG A 188 11.72 -13.80 -5.08
CA ARG A 188 10.48 -14.45 -4.65
C ARG A 188 10.66 -15.97 -4.67
N PHE A 189 10.27 -16.64 -3.60
CA PHE A 189 10.45 -18.08 -3.42
C PHE A 189 9.39 -18.67 -2.49
N ASP A 190 9.21 -19.97 -2.57
CA ASP A 190 8.38 -20.74 -1.65
C ASP A 190 9.16 -21.08 -0.39
N ALA A 191 8.56 -20.82 0.77
CA ALA A 191 9.18 -21.02 2.06
C ALA A 191 8.28 -21.79 3.03
N CYS A 192 8.93 -22.55 3.91
CA CYS A 192 8.34 -23.03 5.14
C CYS A 192 8.61 -22.00 6.24
N ILE A 193 7.54 -21.46 6.82
CA ILE A 193 7.59 -20.45 7.85
C ILE A 193 7.34 -21.11 9.20
N ARG A 194 8.23 -20.89 10.16
CA ARG A 194 8.07 -21.35 11.54
C ARG A 194 7.25 -20.35 12.32
N ARG A 195 6.00 -20.70 12.62
CA ARG A 195 5.12 -19.96 13.53
C ARG A 195 5.20 -20.56 14.93
N ARG A 196 4.63 -19.86 15.92
CA ARG A 196 4.52 -20.37 17.29
C ARG A 196 3.67 -21.64 17.39
N ASP A 197 2.62 -21.75 16.58
CA ASP A 197 1.67 -22.86 16.55
C ASP A 197 2.03 -23.99 15.59
N GLY A 198 3.07 -23.81 14.78
CA GLY A 198 3.59 -24.84 13.88
C GLY A 198 4.18 -24.27 12.58
N PRO A 199 4.73 -25.13 11.71
CA PRO A 199 5.17 -24.72 10.38
C PRO A 199 3.97 -24.42 9.47
N THR A 200 4.07 -23.39 8.63
CA THR A 200 3.14 -23.12 7.52
C THR A 200 3.92 -22.89 6.22
N THR A 201 3.22 -22.96 5.08
CA THR A 201 3.80 -22.66 3.77
C THR A 201 3.42 -21.26 3.32
N ALA A 202 4.40 -20.52 2.83
CA ALA A 202 4.19 -19.17 2.35
C ALA A 202 4.99 -18.90 1.09
N VAL A 203 4.55 -17.90 0.34
CA VAL A 203 5.38 -17.30 -0.70
C VAL A 203 6.03 -16.06 -0.12
N VAL A 204 7.37 -16.02 -0.13
CA VAL A 204 8.15 -14.93 0.44
C VAL A 204 8.75 -14.10 -0.68
N SER A 205 8.64 -12.77 -0.56
CA SER A 205 9.39 -11.81 -1.35
C SER A 205 10.37 -11.07 -0.46
N LEU A 206 11.63 -11.05 -0.88
CA LEU A 206 12.73 -10.40 -0.18
C LEU A 206 13.30 -9.28 -1.05
N GLN A 207 13.50 -8.09 -0.48
CA GLN A 207 14.14 -6.97 -1.16
C GLN A 207 15.08 -6.23 -0.21
N ARG A 208 16.34 -6.04 -0.63
CA ARG A 208 17.32 -5.19 0.07
C ARG A 208 17.33 -3.78 -0.52
N PHE A 209 17.41 -2.77 0.33
CA PHE A 209 17.56 -1.38 -0.09
C PHE A 209 18.21 -0.53 1.00
N ASN A 210 18.62 0.68 0.65
CA ASN A 210 19.15 1.65 1.60
C ASN A 210 18.00 2.51 2.14
N LEU A 211 17.82 2.51 3.46
CA LEU A 211 16.87 3.35 4.17
C LEU A 211 17.65 4.31 5.07
N LEU A 212 17.65 5.60 4.73
CA LEU A 212 18.30 6.66 5.52
C LEU A 212 19.79 6.40 5.81
N GLY A 213 20.53 5.83 4.85
CA GLY A 213 21.93 5.49 4.99
C GLY A 213 22.20 4.11 5.57
N ARG A 214 21.18 3.40 6.05
CA ARG A 214 21.28 2.04 6.61
C ARG A 214 20.81 0.99 5.61
N GLU A 215 21.55 -0.10 5.47
CA GLU A 215 21.10 -1.22 4.66
C GLU A 215 20.04 -2.03 5.41
N VAL A 216 18.89 -2.25 4.76
CA VAL A 216 17.75 -2.97 5.31
C VAL A 216 17.22 -4.00 4.32
N MET A 217 16.51 -4.98 4.86
CA MET A 217 15.88 -6.07 4.12
C MET A 217 14.39 -6.10 4.46
N LEU A 218 13.55 -5.91 3.44
CA LEU A 218 12.10 -6.07 3.54
C LEU A 218 11.72 -7.48 3.13
N ILE A 219 10.99 -8.15 4.00
CA ILE A 219 10.44 -9.48 3.80
C ILE A 219 8.92 -9.35 3.82
N VAL A 220 8.29 -9.74 2.72
CA VAL A 220 6.83 -9.83 2.59
C VAL A 220 6.49 -11.30 2.43
N ALA A 221 5.76 -11.85 3.38
CA ALA A 221 5.33 -13.24 3.39
C ALA A 221 3.81 -13.31 3.21
N ARG A 222 3.37 -14.04 2.18
CA ARG A 222 1.96 -14.31 1.91
C ARG A 222 1.65 -15.75 2.27
N ASP A 223 0.67 -15.94 3.15
CA ASP A 223 0.13 -17.27 3.42
C ASP A 223 -0.61 -17.79 2.19
N VAL A 224 -0.22 -18.98 1.75
CA VAL A 224 -0.85 -19.69 0.62
C VAL A 224 -1.30 -21.10 1.01
N ALA A 225 -1.28 -21.43 2.31
CA ALA A 225 -1.57 -22.77 2.79
C ALA A 225 -3.01 -23.19 2.45
N GLU A 226 -4.00 -22.34 2.76
CA GLU A 226 -5.41 -22.63 2.47
C GLU A 226 -5.71 -22.69 0.97
N GLU A 227 -5.10 -21.81 0.18
CA GLU A 227 -5.26 -21.79 -1.27
C GLU A 227 -4.70 -23.08 -1.88
N ARG A 228 -3.48 -23.45 -1.53
CA ARG A 228 -2.85 -24.70 -1.99
C ARG A 228 -3.60 -25.95 -1.52
N GLN A 229 -4.16 -25.93 -0.31
CA GLN A 229 -4.95 -27.06 0.18
C GLN A 229 -6.24 -27.23 -0.62
N ARG A 230 -6.97 -26.13 -0.88
CA ARG A 230 -8.17 -26.16 -1.73
C ARG A 230 -7.86 -26.64 -3.15
N GLU A 231 -6.76 -26.17 -3.72
CA GLU A 231 -6.30 -26.62 -5.04
C GLU A 231 -5.97 -28.12 -5.06
N LYS A 232 -5.26 -28.62 -4.04
CA LYS A 232 -4.92 -30.05 -3.90
C LYS A 232 -6.18 -30.91 -3.78
N GLU A 233 -7.12 -30.53 -2.93
CA GLU A 233 -8.39 -31.24 -2.75
C GLU A 233 -9.20 -31.29 -4.05
N GLN A 234 -9.24 -30.18 -4.79
CA GLN A 234 -9.89 -30.11 -6.09
C GLN A 234 -9.22 -31.03 -7.12
N VAL A 235 -7.89 -31.04 -7.18
CA VAL A 235 -7.11 -31.92 -8.07
C VAL A 235 -7.35 -33.40 -7.72
N GLU A 236 -7.36 -33.74 -6.43
CA GLU A 236 -7.58 -35.11 -5.97
C GLU A 236 -9.01 -35.59 -6.25
N SER A 237 -10.02 -34.76 -6.02
CA SER A 237 -11.41 -35.05 -6.39
C SER A 237 -11.56 -35.30 -7.89
N LEU A 238 -10.96 -34.44 -8.72
CA LEU A 238 -10.95 -34.61 -10.17
C LEU A 238 -10.22 -35.88 -10.60
N ARG A 239 -9.17 -36.29 -9.87
CA ARG A 239 -8.45 -37.55 -10.12
C ARG A 239 -9.33 -38.77 -9.80
N GLN A 240 -10.03 -38.76 -8.67
CA GLN A 240 -10.95 -39.84 -8.30
C GLN A 240 -12.09 -39.99 -9.31
N ILE A 241 -12.69 -38.88 -9.75
CA ILE A 241 -13.72 -38.90 -10.81
C ILE A 241 -13.17 -39.56 -12.08
N HIS A 242 -11.93 -39.24 -12.46
CA HIS A 242 -11.29 -39.82 -13.64
C HIS A 242 -11.07 -41.33 -13.51
N GLN A 243 -10.60 -41.80 -12.35
CA GLN A 243 -10.40 -43.23 -12.09
C GLN A 243 -11.71 -44.02 -12.13
N ASN A 244 -12.77 -43.47 -11.52
CA ASN A 244 -14.10 -44.07 -11.60
C ASN A 244 -14.59 -44.13 -13.05
N MET A 245 -14.32 -43.09 -13.84
CA MET A 245 -14.68 -43.05 -15.26
C MET A 245 -13.98 -44.14 -16.07
N GLU A 246 -12.69 -44.36 -15.86
CA GLU A 246 -11.95 -45.47 -16.51
C GLU A 246 -12.52 -46.84 -16.15
N GLN A 247 -12.89 -47.04 -14.87
CA GLN A 247 -13.52 -48.28 -14.42
C GLN A 247 -14.89 -48.52 -15.10
N PHE A 248 -15.70 -47.48 -15.26
CA PHE A 248 -16.99 -47.60 -15.95
C PHE A 248 -16.85 -47.97 -17.43
N GLN A 249 -15.84 -47.45 -18.13
CA GLN A 249 -15.57 -47.85 -19.51
C GLN A 249 -15.23 -49.34 -19.61
N ILE A 250 -14.35 -49.84 -18.72
CA ILE A 250 -14.00 -51.27 -18.66
C ILE A 250 -15.23 -52.13 -18.38
N LEU A 251 -16.10 -51.71 -17.45
CA LEU A 251 -17.34 -52.41 -17.13
C LEU A 251 -18.30 -52.45 -18.31
N ASN A 252 -18.46 -51.33 -19.02
CA ASN A 252 -19.32 -51.26 -20.21
C ASN A 252 -18.85 -52.24 -21.29
N ASP A 253 -17.55 -52.30 -21.58
CA ASP A 253 -16.97 -53.29 -22.50
C ASP A 253 -17.22 -54.73 -22.02
N GLN A 254 -17.07 -54.97 -20.71
CA GLN A 254 -17.32 -56.28 -20.10
C GLN A 254 -18.79 -56.70 -20.12
N ILE A 255 -19.75 -55.76 -20.16
CA ILE A 255 -21.18 -56.04 -20.33
C ILE A 255 -21.50 -56.36 -21.79
N ARG A 256 -20.89 -55.66 -22.75
CA ARG A 256 -21.15 -55.93 -24.18
C ARG A 256 -20.76 -57.35 -24.58
N ASN A 257 -19.65 -57.87 -24.07
CA ASN A 257 -19.19 -59.23 -24.39
C ASN A 257 -20.24 -60.33 -24.15
N PRO A 258 -20.81 -60.51 -22.95
CA PRO A 258 -21.86 -61.50 -22.71
C PRO A 258 -23.16 -61.16 -23.45
N VAL A 259 -23.50 -59.88 -23.67
CA VAL A 259 -24.66 -59.50 -24.50
C VAL A 259 -24.50 -60.00 -25.94
N GLN A 260 -23.32 -59.87 -26.54
CA GLN A 260 -23.04 -60.41 -27.87
C GLN A 260 -23.14 -61.94 -27.91
N VAL A 261 -22.69 -62.63 -26.86
CA VAL A 261 -22.86 -64.09 -26.73
C VAL A 261 -24.34 -64.47 -26.63
N ILE A 262 -25.15 -63.73 -25.84
CA ILE A 262 -26.59 -63.94 -25.72
C ILE A 262 -27.28 -63.77 -27.08
N ILE A 263 -26.94 -62.72 -27.83
CA ILE A 263 -27.49 -62.48 -29.17
C ILE A 263 -27.17 -63.66 -30.10
N GLY A 264 -25.91 -64.09 -30.16
CA GLY A 264 -25.50 -65.20 -31.02
C GLY A 264 -26.17 -66.54 -30.66
N LEU A 265 -26.33 -66.85 -29.36
CA LEU A 265 -27.02 -68.05 -28.91
C LEU A 265 -28.53 -68.02 -29.21
N ALA A 266 -29.18 -66.86 -29.03
CA ALA A 266 -30.60 -66.69 -29.29
C ALA A 266 -30.93 -66.78 -30.79
N ASP A 267 -30.06 -66.23 -31.64
CA ASP A 267 -30.19 -66.28 -33.10
C ASP A 267 -30.09 -67.74 -33.61
N LEU A 268 -29.18 -68.53 -33.03
CA LEU A 268 -29.05 -69.97 -33.33
C LEU A 268 -30.26 -70.79 -32.86
N GLN A 269 -30.91 -70.43 -31.75
CA GLN A 269 -32.08 -71.13 -31.23
C GLN A 269 -33.32 -70.89 -32.11
N GLY A 270 -33.46 -69.66 -32.60
CA GLY A 270 -34.57 -69.22 -33.45
C GLY A 270 -35.95 -69.23 -32.77
N GLY A 271 -36.96 -68.79 -33.51
CA GLY A 271 -38.34 -68.73 -33.04
C GLY A 271 -38.65 -67.54 -32.12
N ASP A 272 -39.92 -67.41 -31.72
CA ASP A 272 -40.44 -66.21 -31.05
C ASP A 272 -39.75 -65.89 -29.71
N VAL A 273 -39.26 -66.92 -29.00
CA VAL A 273 -38.51 -66.73 -27.76
C VAL A 273 -37.11 -66.17 -28.04
N GLY A 274 -36.41 -66.68 -29.06
CA GLY A 274 -35.11 -66.17 -29.50
C GLY A 274 -35.20 -64.69 -29.93
N ASP A 275 -36.20 -64.36 -30.74
CA ASP A 275 -36.44 -62.99 -31.21
C ASP A 275 -36.70 -62.00 -30.05
N ARG A 276 -37.41 -62.45 -29.00
CA ARG A 276 -37.61 -61.64 -27.79
C ARG A 276 -36.32 -61.41 -27.01
N ILE A 277 -35.46 -62.42 -26.90
CA ILE A 277 -34.16 -62.31 -26.22
C ILE A 277 -33.24 -61.35 -26.98
N ILE A 278 -33.17 -61.46 -28.31
CA ILE A 278 -32.37 -60.56 -29.15
C ILE A 278 -32.82 -59.11 -28.98
N ARG A 279 -34.13 -58.84 -29.00
CA ARG A 279 -34.66 -57.48 -28.77
C ARG A 279 -34.22 -56.90 -27.42
N GLN A 280 -34.31 -57.68 -26.34
CA GLN A 280 -33.89 -57.24 -25.01
C GLN A 280 -32.38 -57.06 -24.90
N ALA A 281 -31.59 -57.93 -25.54
CA ALA A 281 -30.13 -57.80 -25.57
C ALA A 281 -29.69 -56.52 -26.31
N HIS A 282 -30.36 -56.17 -27.40
CA HIS A 282 -30.13 -54.88 -28.09
C HIS A 282 -30.56 -53.67 -27.26
N GLU A 283 -31.64 -53.77 -26.47
CA GLU A 283 -32.00 -52.70 -25.53
C GLU A 283 -30.90 -52.48 -24.48
N ILE A 284 -30.31 -53.55 -23.95
CA ILE A 284 -29.17 -53.46 -23.02
C ILE A 284 -27.95 -52.81 -23.70
N ASP A 285 -27.61 -53.24 -24.91
CA ASP A 285 -26.47 -52.68 -25.66
C ASP A 285 -26.66 -51.18 -25.94
N GLU A 286 -27.89 -50.75 -26.28
CA GLU A 286 -28.21 -49.34 -26.51
C GLU A 286 -28.12 -48.51 -25.22
N ILE A 287 -28.58 -49.05 -24.07
CA ILE A 287 -28.42 -48.38 -22.76
C ILE A 287 -26.93 -48.19 -22.44
N VAL A 288 -26.10 -49.22 -22.65
CA VAL A 288 -24.65 -49.14 -22.44
C VAL A 288 -24.02 -48.12 -23.39
N ARG A 289 -24.44 -48.09 -24.65
CA ARG A 289 -23.96 -47.11 -25.65
C ARG A 289 -24.33 -45.67 -25.29
N GLN A 290 -25.52 -45.44 -24.76
CA GLN A 290 -25.95 -44.11 -24.30
C GLN A 290 -25.14 -43.62 -23.11
N LEU A 291 -24.81 -44.53 -22.18
CA LEU A 291 -23.89 -44.21 -21.09
C LEU A 291 -22.55 -43.71 -21.67
N ASP A 292 -21.91 -44.47 -22.56
CA ASP A 292 -20.62 -44.08 -23.17
C ASP A 292 -20.62 -42.67 -23.79
N ILE A 293 -21.71 -42.30 -24.47
CA ILE A 293 -21.88 -40.99 -25.12
C ILE A 293 -22.00 -39.87 -24.07
N GLY A 294 -22.88 -40.04 -23.08
CA GLY A 294 -23.02 -39.05 -21.99
C GLY A 294 -21.71 -38.85 -21.23
N TRP A 295 -20.91 -39.90 -21.09
CA TRP A 295 -19.60 -39.85 -20.45
C TRP A 295 -18.54 -39.11 -21.29
N LEU A 296 -18.52 -39.31 -22.62
CA LEU A 296 -17.62 -38.59 -23.55
C LEU A 296 -17.86 -37.07 -23.57
N GLU A 297 -19.12 -36.64 -23.46
CA GLU A 297 -19.45 -35.22 -23.35
C GLU A 297 -18.95 -34.62 -22.04
N SER A 298 -19.15 -35.33 -20.91
CA SER A 298 -18.68 -34.91 -19.59
C SER A 298 -17.15 -34.83 -19.48
N ALA A 299 -16.43 -35.74 -20.15
CA ALA A 299 -14.97 -35.71 -20.23
C ALA A 299 -14.42 -34.54 -21.07
N LYS A 300 -15.08 -34.17 -22.17
CA LYS A 300 -14.70 -32.99 -22.97
C LYS A 300 -14.86 -31.70 -22.17
N VAL A 301 -15.95 -31.57 -21.41
CA VAL A 301 -16.19 -30.43 -20.51
C VAL A 301 -15.10 -30.36 -19.42
N SER A 302 -14.78 -31.50 -18.80
CA SER A 302 -13.73 -31.57 -17.77
C SER A 302 -12.32 -31.25 -18.32
N ALA A 303 -12.00 -31.72 -19.53
CA ALA A 303 -10.73 -31.43 -20.19
C ALA A 303 -10.60 -29.95 -20.60
N TYR A 304 -11.71 -29.32 -21.01
CA TYR A 304 -11.76 -27.89 -21.30
C TYR A 304 -11.51 -27.05 -20.04
N LEU A 305 -12.17 -27.38 -18.91
CA LEU A 305 -11.98 -26.68 -17.63
C LEU A 305 -10.53 -26.75 -17.12
N ARG A 306 -9.85 -27.91 -17.22
CA ARG A 306 -8.42 -28.04 -16.86
C ARG A 306 -7.50 -27.15 -17.69
N ARG A 307 -7.80 -26.95 -18.97
CA ARG A 307 -6.93 -26.20 -19.89
C ARG A 307 -6.99 -24.69 -19.68
N TYR A 308 -8.07 -24.19 -19.09
CA TYR A 308 -8.29 -22.76 -18.85
C TYR A 308 -8.24 -22.37 -17.36
N GLY A 309 -8.31 -23.33 -16.42
CA GLY A 309 -8.16 -23.08 -14.98
C GLY A 309 -6.72 -22.83 -14.50
N ASN A 310 -5.70 -23.35 -15.20
CA ASN A 310 -4.28 -23.22 -14.81
C ASN A 310 -3.59 -21.93 -15.33
N ARG A 311 -4.34 -20.85 -15.60
CA ARG A 311 -3.82 -19.64 -16.27
C ARG A 311 -4.04 -18.31 -15.53
N THR A 312 -4.40 -18.35 -14.27
CA THR A 312 -4.52 -17.17 -13.39
C THR A 312 -3.72 -17.40 -12.14
#